data_AF-A0A923ZF98-F1
#
_entry.id   AF-A0A923ZF98-F1
#
_cell.length_a   1.000
_cell.length_b   1.000
_cell.length_c   1.000
_cell.angle_alpha   90.00
_cell.angle_beta   90.00
_cell.angle_gamma   90.00
#
_symmetry.space_group_name_H-M   'P 1'
#
loop_
_entity.id
_entity.type
_entity.pdbx_description
1 polymer ?
#
loop_
_entity_poly.entity_id
_entity_poly.type
_entity_poly.pdbx_seq_one_letter_code
_entity_poly.pdbx_strand_id
1 'polypeptide(L)'
;LLDGALPGLPRLGFPIVDVRDLADLHIRAMTAPGMHGERFLGSGEFLWMKDIAEILKYRLGAQAKKVPTRRLPDFLLKVSALFDPTVRMVVPELGRRRQCDARHAEQVLGWKTRPAAESIVDCAQSLLAAGLVK
;
A
#
# COMPACT_ATOMS: atom_id res chain seq x y z
N LEU A 1 5.67 5.44 9.17
CA LEU A 1 5.35 4.13 9.81
C LEU A 1 6.56 3.59 10.55
N LEU A 2 7.66 3.33 9.85
CA LEU A 2 8.91 2.80 10.44
C LEU A 2 9.55 3.74 11.46
N ASP A 3 9.42 5.04 11.24
CA ASP A 3 9.87 6.12 12.12
C ASP A 3 9.01 6.32 13.38
N GLY A 4 7.81 5.73 13.43
CA GLY A 4 6.88 5.86 14.55
C GLY A 4 6.21 7.23 14.69
N ALA A 5 6.26 8.08 13.65
CA ALA A 5 5.69 9.43 13.72
C ALA A 5 4.16 9.45 13.85
N LEU A 6 3.49 8.36 13.44
CA LEU A 6 2.04 8.24 13.55
C LEU A 6 1.65 7.75 14.97
N PRO A 7 0.80 8.47 15.71
CA PRO A 7 0.38 8.07 17.06
C PRO A 7 -0.51 6.82 17.07
N GLY A 8 -1.08 6.47 15.91
CA GLY A 8 -1.86 5.27 15.70
C GLY A 8 -2.26 5.12 14.24
N LEU A 9 -2.93 4.02 13.93
CA LEU A 9 -3.30 3.66 12.56
C LEU A 9 -4.75 4.08 12.27
N PRO A 10 -4.99 4.99 11.32
CA PRO A 10 -6.34 5.23 10.82
C PRO A 10 -6.87 3.97 10.10
N ARG A 11 -8.20 3.83 10.01
CA ARG A 11 -8.83 2.73 9.24
C ARG A 11 -8.74 3.00 7.73
N LEU A 12 -7.53 3.04 7.20
CA LEU A 12 -7.23 3.17 5.77
C LEU A 12 -6.75 1.84 5.20
N GLY A 13 -7.03 1.61 3.92
CA GLY A 13 -6.46 0.48 3.20
C GLY A 13 -6.22 0.80 1.74
N PHE A 14 -5.33 0.03 1.14
CA PHE A 14 -4.78 0.30 -0.19
C PHE A 14 -4.66 -1.01 -0.96
N PRO A 15 -4.95 -1.02 -2.28
CA PRO A 15 -4.42 -2.06 -3.15
C PRO A 15 -2.90 -1.87 -3.26
N ILE A 16 -2.14 -2.86 -2.81
CA ILE A 16 -0.68 -2.84 -2.82
C ILE A 16 -0.19 -3.50 -4.10
N VAL A 17 0.68 -2.81 -4.83
CA VAL A 17 1.35 -3.32 -6.03
C VAL A 17 2.81 -2.88 -6.01
N ASP A 18 3.71 -3.78 -6.41
CA ASP A 18 5.13 -3.47 -6.54
C ASP A 18 5.39 -2.61 -7.78
N VAL A 19 6.29 -1.63 -7.67
CA VAL A 19 6.69 -0.81 -8.82
C VAL A 19 7.38 -1.63 -9.91
N ARG A 20 8.05 -2.74 -9.54
CA ARG A 20 8.66 -3.69 -10.49
C ARG A 20 7.58 -4.40 -11.30
N ASP A 21 6.50 -4.80 -10.65
CA ASP A 21 5.37 -5.47 -11.32
C ASP A 21 4.64 -4.49 -12.24
N LEU A 22 4.48 -3.23 -11.81
CA LEU A 22 3.92 -2.20 -12.69
C LEU A 22 4.82 -1.99 -13.92
N ALA A 23 6.13 -1.92 -13.77
CA ALA A 23 7.04 -1.78 -14.91
C ALA A 23 6.89 -2.96 -15.90
N ASP A 24 6.79 -4.19 -15.39
CA ASP A 24 6.51 -5.38 -16.20
C ASP A 24 5.15 -5.27 -16.94
N LEU A 25 4.09 -4.80 -16.27
CA LEU A 25 2.80 -4.56 -16.93
C LEU A 25 2.90 -3.56 -18.08
N HIS A 26 3.63 -2.45 -17.88
CA HIS A 26 3.81 -1.44 -18.91
C HIS A 26 4.54 -2.01 -20.12
N ILE A 27 5.62 -2.77 -19.90
CA ILE A 27 6.38 -3.40 -20.99
C ILE A 27 5.49 -4.38 -21.76
N ARG A 28 4.77 -5.27 -21.06
CA ARG A 28 3.85 -6.23 -21.69
C ARG A 28 2.80 -5.55 -22.54
N ALA A 29 2.16 -4.52 -22.00
CA ALA A 29 1.12 -3.77 -22.72
C ALA A 29 1.68 -3.07 -23.97
N MET A 30 2.93 -2.60 -23.92
CA MET A 30 3.59 -1.97 -25.07
C MET A 30 4.01 -2.97 -26.15
N THR A 31 4.41 -4.18 -25.78
CA THR A 31 5.01 -5.14 -26.72
C THR A 31 4.04 -6.21 -27.23
N ALA A 32 2.92 -6.44 -26.54
CA ALA A 32 1.94 -7.44 -26.96
C ALA A 32 1.16 -6.98 -28.21
N PRO A 33 0.91 -7.88 -29.17
CA PRO A 33 0.13 -7.55 -30.36
C PRO A 33 -1.34 -7.28 -29.98
N GLY A 34 -1.97 -6.32 -30.64
CA GLY A 34 -3.42 -6.06 -30.50
C GLY A 34 -3.85 -5.29 -29.25
N MET A 35 -2.95 -4.63 -28.54
CA MET A 35 -3.27 -3.88 -27.31
C MET A 35 -3.81 -2.46 -27.52
N HIS A 36 -4.07 -2.07 -28.77
CA HIS A 36 -4.56 -0.72 -29.05
C HIS A 36 -5.97 -0.51 -28.46
N GLY A 37 -6.13 0.52 -27.63
CA GLY A 37 -7.40 0.84 -26.98
C GLY A 37 -7.69 0.04 -25.71
N GLU A 38 -6.84 -0.93 -25.36
CA GLU A 38 -6.97 -1.71 -24.12
C GLU A 38 -6.62 -0.87 -22.88
N ARG A 39 -7.25 -1.18 -21.75
CA ARG A 39 -7.02 -0.50 -20.46
C ARG A 39 -6.75 -1.53 -19.38
N PHE A 40 -5.54 -1.47 -18.82
CA PHE A 40 -5.11 -2.38 -17.75
C PHE A 40 -5.07 -1.67 -16.40
N LEU A 41 -5.60 -2.34 -15.37
CA LEU A 41 -5.46 -1.89 -13.98
C LEU A 41 -4.29 -2.62 -13.33
N GLY A 42 -3.26 -1.86 -12.97
CA GLY A 42 -2.14 -2.35 -12.18
C GLY A 42 -2.46 -2.36 -10.69
N SER A 43 -3.31 -3.28 -10.24
CA SER A 43 -3.72 -3.39 -8.83
C SER A 43 -3.39 -4.77 -8.27
N GLY A 44 -2.80 -4.81 -7.08
CA GLY A 44 -2.58 -6.06 -6.34
C GLY A 44 -3.56 -6.22 -5.16
N GLU A 45 -3.09 -6.95 -4.15
CA GLU A 45 -3.87 -7.30 -2.96
C GLU A 45 -4.26 -6.06 -2.14
N PHE A 46 -5.52 -6.00 -1.69
CA PHE A 46 -5.96 -4.95 -0.77
C PHE A 46 -5.54 -5.27 0.66
N LEU A 47 -4.81 -4.35 1.30
CA LEU A 47 -4.42 -4.45 2.70
C LEU A 47 -4.85 -3.20 3.48
N TRP A 48 -5.33 -3.40 4.71
CA TRP A 48 -5.47 -2.30 5.66
C TRP A 48 -4.09 -1.86 6.15
N MET A 49 -3.97 -0.60 6.56
CA MET A 49 -2.75 -0.05 7.14
C MET A 49 -2.31 -0.81 8.39
N LYS A 50 -3.26 -1.43 9.11
CA LYS A 50 -2.98 -2.37 10.21
C LYS A 50 -2.28 -3.64 9.73
N ASP A 51 -2.74 -4.22 8.63
CA ASP A 51 -2.16 -5.45 8.08
C ASP A 51 -0.72 -5.17 7.62
N ILE A 52 -0.47 -4.02 6.99
CA ILE A 52 0.88 -3.54 6.63
C ILE A 52 1.76 -3.42 7.88
N ALA A 53 1.26 -2.80 8.94
CA ALA A 53 2.00 -2.64 10.19
C ALA A 53 2.33 -3.99 10.86
N GLU A 54 1.41 -4.94 10.82
CA GLU A 54 1.61 -6.31 11.34
C GLU A 54 2.64 -7.08 10.50
N ILE A 55 2.59 -6.97 9.17
CA ILE A 55 3.62 -7.53 8.28
C ILE A 55 5.01 -6.99 8.64
N LEU A 56 5.14 -5.67 8.79
CA LEU A 56 6.41 -5.04 9.16
C LEU A 56 6.91 -5.55 10.53
N LYS A 57 6.04 -5.59 11.54
CA LYS A 57 6.39 -6.11 12.87
C LYS A 57 6.85 -7.55 12.82
N TYR A 58 6.11 -8.41 12.12
CA TYR A 58 6.40 -9.83 12.02
C TYR A 58 7.72 -10.10 11.27
N ARG A 59 7.95 -9.41 10.14
CA ARG A 59 9.08 -9.68 9.25
C ARG A 59 10.38 -8.98 9.66
N LEU A 60 10.31 -7.82 10.32
CA LEU A 60 11.50 -7.01 10.66
C LEU A 60 11.86 -7.02 12.15
N GLY A 61 10.97 -7.53 13.02
CA GLY A 61 11.24 -7.65 14.45
C GLY A 61 11.71 -6.34 15.10
N ALA A 62 12.93 -6.35 15.64
CA ALA A 62 13.51 -5.21 16.36
C ALA A 62 13.61 -3.93 15.50
N GLN A 63 13.81 -4.07 14.19
CA GLN A 63 13.89 -2.92 13.28
C GLN A 63 12.53 -2.23 13.09
N ALA A 64 11.42 -2.93 13.35
CA ALA A 64 10.06 -2.38 13.33
C ALA A 64 9.54 -1.99 14.72
N LYS A 65 10.40 -1.83 15.74
CA LYS A 65 9.97 -1.53 17.12
C LYS A 65 9.07 -0.30 17.25
N LYS A 66 9.27 0.72 16.41
CA LYS A 66 8.49 1.97 16.41
C LYS A 66 7.20 1.91 15.62
N VAL A 67 6.98 0.86 14.81
CA VAL A 67 5.76 0.73 14.01
C VAL A 67 4.54 0.66 14.95
N PRO A 68 3.58 1.59 14.83
CA PRO A 68 2.37 1.55 15.64
C PRO A 68 1.44 0.41 15.19
N THR A 69 0.72 -0.21 16.12
CA THR A 69 -0.25 -1.29 15.83
C THR A 69 -1.67 -0.98 16.33
N ARG A 70 -1.83 0.09 17.12
CA ARG A 70 -3.12 0.52 17.68
C ARG A 70 -3.93 1.25 16.61
N ARG A 71 -5.20 0.90 16.47
CA ARG A 71 -6.15 1.60 15.60
C ARG A 71 -6.62 2.89 16.27
N LEU A 72 -6.74 3.96 15.51
CA LEU A 72 -7.39 5.20 15.94
C LEU A 72 -8.90 5.11 15.68
N PRO A 73 -9.76 5.45 16.66
CA PRO A 73 -11.19 5.61 16.43
C PRO A 73 -11.48 6.68 15.36
N ASP A 74 -12.35 6.37 14.40
CA ASP A 74 -12.71 7.30 13.32
C ASP A 74 -13.24 8.65 13.83
N PHE A 75 -13.98 8.64 14.95
CA PHE A 75 -14.52 9.86 15.53
C PHE A 75 -13.41 10.85 15.91
N LEU A 76 -12.30 10.35 16.49
CA LEU A 76 -11.16 11.20 16.83
C LEU A 76 -10.55 11.83 15.58
N LEU A 77 -10.41 11.05 14.50
CA LEU A 77 -9.89 11.55 13.21
C LEU A 77 -10.82 12.61 12.60
N LYS A 78 -12.14 12.37 12.63
CA LYS A 78 -13.15 13.33 12.14
C LYS A 78 -13.12 14.65 12.92
N VAL A 79 -12.94 14.61 14.24
CA VAL A 79 -12.79 15.83 15.06
C VAL A 79 -11.47 16.53 14.74
N SER A 80 -10.36 15.80 14.64
CA SER A 80 -9.05 16.40 14.32
C SER A 80 -9.00 17.06 12.92
N ALA A 81 -9.79 16.56 11.96
CA ALA A 81 -9.88 17.13 10.61
C ALA A 81 -10.46 18.56 10.56
N LEU A 82 -11.09 19.02 11.65
CA LEU A 82 -11.50 20.42 11.77
C LEU A 82 -10.29 21.35 11.92
N PHE A 83 -9.21 20.87 12.51
CA PHE A 83 -8.01 21.64 12.85
C PHE A 83 -6.81 21.30 11.97
N ASP A 84 -6.82 20.14 11.31
CA ASP A 84 -5.72 19.67 10.46
C ASP A 84 -6.21 19.41 9.00
N PRO A 85 -5.73 20.20 8.01
CA PRO A 85 -6.13 20.05 6.62
C PRO A 85 -5.61 18.75 5.99
N THR A 86 -4.47 18.21 6.44
CA THR A 86 -3.94 16.93 5.97
C THR A 86 -4.83 15.79 6.43
N VAL A 87 -5.29 15.79 7.68
CA VAL A 87 -6.24 14.79 8.18
C VAL A 87 -7.59 14.90 7.46
N ARG A 88 -8.04 16.13 7.14
CA ARG A 88 -9.28 16.35 6.38
C ARG A 88 -9.29 15.65 5.02
N MET A 89 -8.14 15.54 4.35
CA MET A 89 -8.03 14.79 3.09
C MET A 89 -8.18 13.27 3.27
N VAL A 90 -7.86 12.76 4.46
CA VAL A 90 -7.89 11.33 4.78
C VAL A 90 -9.28 10.87 5.22
N VAL A 91 -10.05 11.73 5.89
CA VAL A 91 -11.37 11.39 6.47
C VAL A 91 -12.33 10.72 5.47
N PRO A 92 -12.46 11.18 4.20
CA PRO A 92 -13.36 10.55 3.24
C PRO A 92 -13.01 9.09 2.94
N GLU A 93 -11.75 8.70 3.08
CA GLU A 93 -11.28 7.33 2.77
C GLU A 93 -11.37 6.38 3.97
N LEU A 94 -11.73 6.86 5.16
CA LEU A 94 -11.85 6.02 6.36
C LEU A 94 -12.88 4.91 6.17
N GLY A 95 -12.41 3.67 6.34
CA GLY A 95 -13.19 2.45 6.21
C GLY A 95 -13.58 2.07 4.79
N ARG A 96 -13.12 2.78 3.77
CA ARG A 96 -13.39 2.41 2.38
C ARG A 96 -12.45 1.30 1.94
N ARG A 97 -13.02 0.23 1.38
CA ARG A 97 -12.27 -0.83 0.72
C ARG A 97 -12.21 -0.56 -0.78
N ARG A 98 -11.10 0.03 -1.24
CA ARG A 98 -10.83 0.32 -2.66
C ARG A 98 -10.15 -0.89 -3.31
N GLN A 99 -10.89 -1.98 -3.47
CA GLN A 99 -10.38 -3.14 -4.20
C GLN A 99 -10.67 -2.97 -5.69
N CYS A 100 -9.64 -3.11 -6.51
CA CYS A 100 -9.76 -3.08 -7.97
C CYS A 100 -9.63 -4.49 -8.53
N ASP A 101 -10.27 -4.73 -9.66
CA ASP A 101 -10.21 -5.98 -10.39
C ASP A 101 -9.15 -5.88 -11.49
N ALA A 102 -8.00 -6.53 -11.28
CA ALA A 102 -6.89 -6.58 -12.24
C ALA A 102 -6.92 -7.85 -13.12
N ARG A 103 -7.99 -8.65 -13.08
CA ARG A 103 -8.07 -9.92 -13.82
C ARG A 103 -7.88 -9.75 -15.33
N HIS A 104 -8.27 -8.61 -15.88
CA HIS A 104 -8.05 -8.31 -17.30
C HIS A 104 -6.57 -8.36 -17.69
N ALA A 105 -5.69 -7.78 -16.85
CA ALA A 105 -4.25 -7.80 -17.08
C ALA A 105 -3.66 -9.22 -16.95
N GLU A 106 -4.17 -10.03 -16.02
CA GLU A 106 -3.78 -11.44 -15.91
C GLU A 106 -4.23 -12.26 -17.13
N GLN A 107 -5.48 -12.09 -17.57
CA GLN A 107 -6.06 -12.87 -18.66
C GLN A 107 -5.45 -12.54 -20.02
N VAL A 108 -5.19 -11.26 -20.29
CA VAL A 108 -4.71 -10.80 -21.60
C VAL A 108 -3.18 -10.80 -21.69
N LEU A 109 -2.48 -10.41 -20.62
CA LEU A 109 -1.03 -10.22 -20.64
C LEU A 109 -0.26 -11.26 -19.79
N GLY A 110 -0.97 -12.16 -19.10
CA GLY A 110 -0.36 -13.08 -18.14
C GLY A 110 0.26 -12.35 -16.95
N TRP A 111 -0.14 -11.10 -16.68
CA TRP A 111 0.47 -10.27 -15.66
C TRP A 111 0.05 -10.71 -14.26
N LYS A 112 1.05 -10.91 -13.38
CA LYS A 112 0.84 -11.32 -11.99
C LYS A 112 1.71 -10.47 -11.08
N THR A 113 1.18 -10.21 -9.90
CA THR A 113 1.89 -9.45 -8.87
C THR A 113 2.57 -10.38 -7.88
N ARG A 114 3.66 -9.90 -7.30
CA ARG A 114 4.32 -10.54 -6.17
C ARG A 114 3.45 -10.42 -4.91
N PRO A 115 3.65 -11.27 -3.89
CA PRO A 115 2.95 -11.12 -2.63
C PRO A 115 3.18 -9.72 -2.03
N ALA A 116 2.12 -9.02 -1.63
CA ALA A 116 2.22 -7.66 -1.10
C ALA A 116 3.18 -7.56 0.10
N ALA A 117 3.25 -8.61 0.92
CA ALA A 117 4.16 -8.69 2.05
C ALA A 117 5.64 -8.62 1.65
N GLU A 118 6.03 -9.19 0.51
CA GLU A 118 7.40 -9.11 -0.02
C GLU A 118 7.74 -7.66 -0.37
N SER A 119 6.88 -7.00 -1.15
CA SER A 119 7.05 -5.60 -1.55
C SER A 119 7.10 -4.63 -0.36
N ILE A 120 6.27 -4.85 0.66
CA ILE A 120 6.27 -4.05 1.90
C ILE A 120 7.61 -4.19 2.62
N VAL A 121 8.14 -5.41 2.74
CA VAL A 121 9.40 -5.68 3.44
C VAL A 121 10.59 -5.16 2.64
N ASP A 122 10.64 -5.39 1.33
CA ASP A 122 11.69 -4.89 0.44
C ASP A 122 11.79 -3.36 0.52
N CYS A 123 10.64 -2.66 0.47
CA CYS A 123 10.58 -1.21 0.61
C CYS A 123 11.11 -0.76 1.98
N ALA A 124 10.69 -1.42 3.05
CA ALA A 124 11.15 -1.08 4.39
C ALA A 124 12.65 -1.31 4.59
N GLN A 125 13.19 -2.42 4.07
CA GLN A 125 14.61 -2.73 4.10
C GLN A 125 15.42 -1.71 3.29
N SER A 126 14.92 -1.30 2.12
CA SER A 126 15.54 -0.25 1.31
C SER A 126 15.64 1.08 2.08
N LEU A 127 14.56 1.50 2.75
CA LEU A 127 14.56 2.71 3.57
C LEU A 127 15.55 2.64 4.75
N LEU A 128 15.63 1.47 5.41
CA LEU A 128 16.57 1.23 6.51
C LEU A 128 18.02 1.25 6.02
N ALA A 129 18.31 0.57 4.91
CA ALA A 129 19.64 0.52 4.30
C ALA A 129 20.12 1.90 3.84
N ALA A 130 19.20 2.73 3.32
CA ALA A 130 19.48 4.12 2.95
C ALA A 130 19.60 5.08 4.15
N GLY A 131 19.37 4.62 5.39
CA GLY A 131 19.43 5.46 6.58
C GLY A 131 18.33 6.53 6.66
N LEU A 132 17.27 6.39 5.86
CA LEU A 132 16.15 7.34 5.80
C LEU A 132 15.18 7.20 6.99
N VAL A 133 15.24 6.07 7.70
CA VAL A 133 14.45 5.77 8.89
C VAL A 133 15.34 5.12 9.95
N LYS A 134 15.08 5.41 11.23
CA LYS A 134 15.86 4.97 12.40
C LYS A 134 15.04 4.14 13.38
#